data_AF-A0A5J4RUW9-F1
#
_entry.id   AF-A0A5J4RUW9-F1
#
_cell.length_a   1.000
_cell.length_b   1.000
_cell.length_c   1.000
_cell.angle_alpha   90.00
_cell.angle_beta   90.00
_cell.angle_gamma   90.00
#
_symmetry.space_group_name_H-M   'P 1'
#
loop_
_entity.id
_entity.type
_entity.pdbx_description
1 polymer ?
#
loop_
_entity_poly.entity_id
_entity_poly.type
_entity_poly.pdbx_seq_one_letter_code
_entity_poly.pdbx_strand_id
1 'polypeptide(L)'
;AIVTSTTPIDTCPCPTSQTQLQQDPRKDGLCQCAIITSTTPTDTCPCPTEPTKLYYDPRKDGLCKCSIVTSTTSIDICPCPSDSTKLASDPRKNGLCNCAVIIETTPIQACACSTDPNLLAIDPRIDGLCKDEHEYQMKLYNYFINKSSGNDNILNGQSESKPTRTIEYTIKILIGNINQLRQATLNIAAENYSENIELTSKKPGINMINFIGVSDERTNKSFPVLSNSAYPGQSALNIVGVVDVMIAHQHNPSLRGSC
;
A
#
# COMPACT_ATOMS: atom_id res chain seq x y z
N ALA A 1 -5.87 -60.92 -13.04
CA ALA A 1 -6.97 -60.08 -13.56
C ALA A 1 -6.36 -59.00 -14.45
N ILE A 2 -6.98 -58.70 -15.60
CA ILE A 2 -6.53 -57.60 -16.45
C ILE A 2 -7.03 -56.30 -15.83
N VAL A 3 -6.13 -55.37 -15.51
CA VAL A 3 -6.48 -54.02 -15.05
C VAL A 3 -6.71 -53.14 -16.28
N THR A 4 -7.81 -52.39 -16.27
CA THR A 4 -8.19 -51.45 -17.32
C THR A 4 -8.39 -50.06 -16.70
N SER A 5 -8.51 -49.01 -17.52
CA SER A 5 -8.71 -47.63 -17.06
C SER A 5 -9.97 -47.43 -16.19
N THR A 6 -10.93 -48.36 -16.25
CA THR A 6 -12.18 -48.34 -15.49
C THR A 6 -12.23 -49.35 -14.35
N THR A 7 -11.16 -50.12 -14.11
CA THR A 7 -11.13 -51.10 -13.02
C THR A 7 -11.17 -50.37 -11.65
N PRO A 8 -12.19 -50.62 -10.80
CA PRO A 8 -12.34 -49.93 -9.53
C PRO A 8 -11.14 -50.11 -8.60
N ILE A 9 -10.81 -49.05 -7.85
CA ILE A 9 -9.66 -49.03 -6.93
C ILE A 9 -9.89 -49.93 -5.71
N ASP A 10 -11.13 -50.19 -5.33
CA ASP A 10 -11.48 -51.13 -4.25
C ASP A 10 -11.25 -52.60 -4.66
N THR A 11 -11.36 -52.89 -5.96
CA THR A 11 -11.06 -54.22 -6.52
C THR A 11 -9.56 -54.42 -6.70
N CYS A 12 -8.85 -53.38 -7.11
CA CYS A 12 -7.40 -53.39 -7.30
C CYS A 12 -6.82 -52.03 -6.89
N PRO A 13 -6.13 -51.93 -5.74
CA PRO A 13 -5.57 -50.67 -5.26
C PRO A 13 -4.62 -50.03 -6.27
N CYS A 14 -4.52 -48.71 -6.24
CA CYS A 14 -3.54 -48.00 -7.06
C CYS A 14 -2.10 -48.33 -6.61
N PRO A 15 -1.14 -48.34 -7.54
CA PRO A 15 0.26 -48.55 -7.18
C PRO A 15 0.79 -47.43 -6.27
N THR A 16 1.66 -47.80 -5.33
CA THR A 16 2.33 -46.85 -4.42
C THR A 16 3.74 -46.48 -4.90
N SER A 17 4.23 -47.15 -5.95
CA SER A 17 5.51 -46.86 -6.60
C SER A 17 5.29 -46.04 -7.86
N GLN A 18 6.08 -44.98 -8.05
CA GLN A 18 6.00 -44.12 -9.23
C GLN A 18 6.18 -44.91 -10.53
N THR A 19 7.13 -45.85 -10.56
CA THR A 19 7.41 -46.68 -11.74
C THR A 19 6.22 -47.57 -12.11
N GLN A 20 5.55 -48.13 -11.11
CA GLN A 20 4.36 -48.96 -11.32
C GLN A 20 3.14 -48.11 -11.71
N LEU A 21 2.97 -46.94 -11.08
CA LEU A 21 1.89 -46.01 -11.44
C LEU A 21 2.00 -45.56 -12.90
N GLN A 22 3.21 -45.30 -13.40
CA GLN A 22 3.39 -44.93 -14.81
C GLN A 22 2.97 -46.02 -15.82
N GLN A 23 2.93 -47.27 -15.38
CA GLN A 23 2.48 -48.42 -16.17
C GLN A 23 1.00 -48.77 -15.92
N ASP A 24 0.36 -48.18 -14.91
CA ASP A 24 -1.04 -48.43 -14.61
C ASP A 24 -1.95 -47.68 -15.60
N PRO A 25 -2.89 -48.36 -16.29
CA PRO A 25 -3.77 -47.72 -17.26
C PRO A 25 -4.73 -46.69 -16.65
N ARG A 26 -4.81 -46.59 -15.30
CA ARG A 26 -5.66 -45.64 -14.56
C ARG A 26 -4.91 -44.40 -14.07
N LYS A 27 -3.62 -44.26 -14.38
CA LYS A 27 -2.74 -43.22 -13.83
C LYS A 27 -3.23 -41.79 -14.05
N ASP A 28 -3.97 -41.53 -15.12
CA ASP A 28 -4.49 -40.19 -15.44
C ASP A 28 -5.97 -40.03 -15.04
N GLY A 29 -6.54 -41.04 -14.37
CA GLY A 29 -7.92 -41.07 -13.91
C GLY A 29 -8.01 -41.54 -12.46
N LEU A 30 -8.54 -42.75 -12.25
CA LEU A 30 -8.79 -43.28 -10.89
C LEU A 30 -7.55 -43.31 -9.98
N CYS A 31 -6.34 -43.41 -10.54
CA CYS A 31 -5.09 -43.44 -9.79
C CYS A 31 -4.26 -42.15 -9.89
N GLN A 32 -4.83 -41.05 -10.41
CA GLN A 32 -4.12 -39.78 -10.61
C GLN A 32 -3.53 -39.19 -9.33
N CYS A 33 -4.19 -39.42 -8.20
CA CYS A 33 -3.74 -38.92 -6.89
C CYS A 33 -3.16 -40.03 -6.00
N ALA A 34 -2.76 -41.16 -6.58
CA ALA A 34 -2.19 -42.28 -5.83
C ALA A 34 -0.83 -41.93 -5.20
N ILE A 35 -0.07 -41.03 -5.83
CA ILE A 35 1.21 -40.52 -5.33
C ILE A 35 1.15 -39.01 -5.38
N ILE A 36 1.16 -38.40 -4.19
CA ILE A 36 1.20 -36.95 -4.01
C ILE A 36 2.52 -36.55 -3.34
N THR A 37 3.09 -35.44 -3.78
CA THR A 37 4.26 -34.81 -3.18
C THR A 37 3.89 -33.41 -2.69
N SER A 38 4.79 -32.76 -1.97
CA SER A 38 4.60 -31.38 -1.50
C SER A 38 4.38 -30.37 -2.63
N THR A 39 4.69 -30.73 -3.88
CA THR A 39 4.56 -29.88 -5.08
C THR A 39 3.41 -30.28 -6.01
N THR A 40 2.66 -31.34 -5.71
CA THR A 40 1.54 -31.78 -6.56
C THR A 40 0.44 -30.71 -6.59
N PRO A 41 0.06 -30.18 -7.78
CA PRO A 41 -0.95 -29.13 -7.90
C PRO A 41 -2.31 -29.53 -7.33
N THR A 42 -2.97 -28.57 -6.69
CA THR A 42 -4.29 -28.76 -6.07
C THR A 42 -5.42 -28.89 -7.09
N ASP A 43 -5.23 -28.32 -8.29
CA ASP A 43 -6.21 -28.40 -9.37
C ASP A 43 -6.23 -29.80 -10.02
N THR A 44 -5.12 -30.53 -9.89
CA THR A 44 -5.01 -31.93 -10.33
C THR A 44 -5.46 -32.89 -9.23
N CYS A 45 -5.00 -32.66 -8.01
CA CYS A 45 -5.34 -33.46 -6.84
C CYS A 45 -5.82 -32.54 -5.72
N PRO A 46 -7.15 -32.40 -5.51
CA PRO A 46 -7.69 -31.53 -4.48
C PRO A 46 -7.12 -31.84 -3.10
N CYS A 47 -7.02 -30.82 -2.26
CA CYS A 47 -6.64 -31.01 -0.87
C CYS A 47 -7.72 -31.80 -0.13
N PRO A 48 -7.35 -32.65 0.84
CA PRO A 48 -8.33 -33.36 1.65
C PRO A 48 -9.19 -32.39 2.46
N THR A 49 -10.48 -32.66 2.52
CA THR A 49 -11.44 -31.91 3.36
C THR A 49 -11.56 -32.49 4.77
N GLU A 50 -11.09 -33.72 4.97
CA GLU A 50 -11.10 -34.41 6.26
C GLU A 50 -9.82 -34.12 7.04
N PRO A 51 -9.90 -33.65 8.31
CA PRO A 51 -8.72 -33.29 9.09
C PRO A 51 -7.68 -34.41 9.22
N THR A 52 -8.14 -35.65 9.39
CA THR A 52 -7.25 -36.81 9.52
C THR A 52 -6.51 -37.10 8.23
N LYS A 53 -7.15 -36.95 7.07
CA LYS A 53 -6.50 -37.12 5.76
C LYS A 53 -5.53 -35.97 5.47
N LEU A 54 -5.91 -34.73 5.80
CA LEU A 54 -5.03 -33.57 5.63
C LEU A 54 -3.77 -33.70 6.49
N TYR A 55 -3.88 -34.23 7.72
CA TYR A 55 -2.73 -34.43 8.60
C TYR A 55 -1.61 -35.30 7.97
N TYR A 56 -1.99 -36.25 7.12
CA TYR A 56 -1.07 -37.12 6.38
C TYR A 56 -0.77 -36.64 4.95
N ASP A 57 -1.40 -35.56 4.48
CA ASP A 57 -1.11 -35.01 3.15
C ASP A 57 0.28 -34.32 3.17
N PRO A 58 1.22 -34.70 2.27
CA PRO A 58 2.55 -34.07 2.19
C PRO A 58 2.53 -32.55 1.93
N ARG A 59 1.40 -32.01 1.47
CA ARG A 59 1.20 -30.59 1.14
C ARG A 59 0.55 -29.80 2.27
N LYS A 60 0.24 -30.43 3.41
CA LYS A 60 -0.52 -29.83 4.52
C LYS A 60 0.07 -28.52 5.06
N ASP A 61 1.40 -28.35 4.98
CA ASP A 61 2.08 -27.15 5.48
C ASP A 61 2.34 -26.12 4.36
N GLY A 62 2.02 -26.48 3.11
CA GLY A 62 2.19 -25.66 1.91
C GLY A 62 0.88 -25.47 1.16
N LEU A 63 0.74 -26.10 -0.01
CA LEU A 63 -0.40 -25.92 -0.90
C LEU A 63 -1.76 -26.21 -0.23
N CYS A 64 -1.80 -27.15 0.72
CA CYS A 64 -3.03 -27.53 1.43
C CYS A 64 -3.17 -26.91 2.82
N LYS A 65 -2.32 -25.95 3.19
CA LYS A 65 -2.32 -25.30 4.51
C LYS A 65 -3.65 -24.64 4.88
N CYS A 66 -4.33 -24.10 3.88
CA CYS A 66 -5.61 -23.40 4.01
C CYS A 66 -6.81 -24.26 3.56
N SER A 67 -6.64 -25.57 3.40
CA SER A 67 -7.71 -26.45 2.86
C SER A 67 -8.86 -26.67 3.84
N ILE A 68 -8.57 -26.60 5.15
CA ILE A 68 -9.58 -26.67 6.21
C ILE A 68 -9.43 -25.41 7.06
N VAL A 69 -10.44 -24.54 6.97
CA VAL A 69 -10.52 -23.31 7.75
C VAL A 69 -11.77 -23.38 8.61
N THR A 70 -11.62 -23.12 9.91
CA THR A 70 -12.72 -23.01 10.87
C THR A 70 -12.78 -21.59 11.42
N SER A 71 -13.84 -21.25 12.15
CA SER A 71 -13.99 -19.93 12.79
C SER A 71 -12.84 -19.56 13.74
N THR A 72 -12.05 -20.54 14.19
CA THR A 72 -10.93 -20.37 15.14
C THR A 72 -9.56 -20.51 14.48
N THR A 73 -9.47 -20.78 13.18
CA THR A 73 -8.17 -20.89 12.49
C THR A 73 -7.45 -19.54 12.48
N SER A 74 -6.26 -19.49 13.10
CA SER A 74 -5.45 -18.27 13.17
C SER A 74 -5.14 -17.69 11.78
N ILE A 75 -5.18 -16.36 11.68
CA ILE A 75 -4.86 -15.60 10.47
C ILE A 75 -3.37 -15.69 10.09
N ASP A 76 -2.48 -15.98 11.04
CA ASP A 76 -1.06 -16.21 10.77
C ASP A 76 -0.81 -17.56 10.07
N ILE A 77 -1.68 -18.53 10.34
CA ILE A 77 -1.63 -19.85 9.70
C ILE A 77 -2.23 -19.76 8.30
N CYS A 78 -3.45 -19.23 8.21
CA CYS A 78 -4.12 -19.02 6.94
C CYS A 78 -4.62 -17.57 6.86
N PRO A 79 -4.00 -16.70 6.05
CA PRO A 79 -4.42 -15.31 5.90
C PRO A 79 -5.89 -15.20 5.50
N CYS A 80 -6.53 -14.11 5.91
CA CYS A 80 -7.89 -13.82 5.48
C CYS A 80 -7.93 -13.53 3.98
N PRO A 81 -9.00 -13.92 3.26
CA PRO A 81 -9.17 -13.55 1.87
C PRO A 81 -9.26 -12.02 1.71
N SER A 82 -8.55 -11.48 0.72
CA SER A 82 -8.65 -10.07 0.31
C SER A 82 -9.75 -9.83 -0.75
N ASP A 83 -10.24 -10.90 -1.38
CA ASP A 83 -11.38 -10.86 -2.29
C ASP A 83 -12.69 -10.94 -1.48
N SER A 84 -13.60 -9.99 -1.73
CA SER A 84 -14.86 -9.88 -0.99
C SER A 84 -15.76 -11.11 -1.16
N THR A 85 -15.75 -11.73 -2.35
CA THR A 85 -16.57 -12.92 -2.63
C THR A 85 -16.06 -14.14 -1.87
N LYS A 86 -14.74 -14.31 -1.82
CA LYS A 86 -14.10 -15.37 -1.02
C LYS A 86 -14.29 -15.11 0.48
N LEU A 87 -14.14 -13.87 0.94
CA LEU A 87 -14.37 -13.51 2.34
C LEU A 87 -15.81 -13.79 2.77
N ALA A 88 -16.80 -13.53 1.91
CA ALA A 88 -18.21 -13.83 2.20
C ALA A 88 -18.46 -15.32 2.51
N SER A 89 -17.60 -16.21 2.02
CA SER A 89 -17.65 -17.65 2.24
C SER A 89 -16.67 -18.13 3.34
N ASP A 90 -15.79 -17.27 3.84
CA ASP A 90 -14.84 -17.63 4.91
C ASP A 90 -15.59 -17.81 6.24
N PRO A 91 -15.44 -18.95 6.94
CA PRO A 91 -16.07 -19.18 8.25
C PRO A 91 -15.71 -18.15 9.33
N ARG A 92 -14.60 -17.42 9.16
CA ARG A 92 -14.09 -16.42 10.10
C ARG A 92 -14.54 -15.00 9.77
N LYS A 93 -15.35 -14.81 8.71
CA LYS A 93 -15.75 -13.48 8.21
C LYS A 93 -16.39 -12.56 9.26
N ASN A 94 -17.06 -13.10 10.27
CA ASN A 94 -17.69 -12.32 11.34
C ASN A 94 -16.85 -12.29 12.63
N GLY A 95 -15.64 -12.85 12.60
CA GLY A 95 -14.73 -12.94 13.73
C GLY A 95 -13.33 -12.50 13.30
N LEU A 96 -12.39 -13.44 13.24
CA LEU A 96 -10.97 -13.16 12.94
C LEU A 96 -10.74 -12.41 11.61
N CYS A 97 -11.62 -12.60 10.61
CA CYS A 97 -11.49 -11.97 9.30
C CYS A 97 -12.49 -10.83 9.05
N ASN A 98 -13.16 -10.32 10.09
CA ASN A 98 -14.15 -9.26 9.97
C ASN A 98 -13.59 -7.93 9.42
N CYS A 99 -12.30 -7.67 9.65
CA CYS A 99 -11.59 -6.50 9.14
C CYS A 99 -10.75 -6.78 7.88
N ALA A 100 -10.90 -7.96 7.25
CA ALA A 100 -10.03 -8.35 6.13
C ALA A 100 -10.25 -7.52 4.86
N VAL A 101 -11.48 -7.08 4.65
CA VAL A 101 -11.87 -6.17 3.56
C VAL A 101 -12.69 -5.06 4.18
N ILE A 102 -12.14 -3.85 4.15
CA ILE A 102 -12.83 -2.64 4.57
C ILE A 102 -12.92 -1.68 3.38
N ILE A 103 -14.05 -0.98 3.30
CA ILE A 103 -14.35 0.09 2.35
C ILE A 103 -14.78 1.34 3.12
N GLU A 104 -14.84 2.48 2.43
CA GLU A 104 -15.18 3.80 2.99
C GLU A 104 -16.47 3.82 3.84
N THR A 105 -17.43 2.95 3.53
CA THR A 105 -18.73 2.86 4.23
C THR A 105 -18.79 1.76 5.30
N THR A 106 -17.68 1.08 5.61
CA THR A 106 -17.69 -0.03 6.58
C THR A 106 -17.87 0.50 8.00
N PRO A 107 -18.94 0.10 8.72
CA PRO A 107 -19.22 0.61 10.06
C PRO A 107 -18.07 0.35 11.05
N ILE A 108 -17.74 1.36 11.86
CA ILE A 108 -16.67 1.27 12.87
C ILE A 108 -16.99 0.26 13.97
N GLN A 109 -18.28 -0.04 14.20
CA GLN A 109 -18.71 -1.07 15.14
C GLN A 109 -18.45 -2.48 14.60
N ALA A 110 -18.42 -2.65 13.28
CA ALA A 110 -18.06 -3.91 12.65
C ALA A 110 -16.53 -4.07 12.63
N CYS A 111 -15.80 -3.03 12.24
CA CYS A 111 -14.35 -3.02 12.29
C CYS A 111 -13.86 -1.70 12.87
N ALA A 112 -13.28 -1.73 14.07
CA ALA A 112 -12.76 -0.54 14.72
C ALA A 112 -11.68 0.13 13.86
N CYS A 113 -11.59 1.45 13.93
CA CYS A 113 -10.49 2.18 13.32
C CYS A 113 -9.17 1.80 14.00
N SER A 114 -8.10 1.68 13.21
CA SER A 114 -6.79 1.36 13.79
C SER A 114 -6.29 2.52 14.65
N THR A 115 -5.68 2.21 15.79
CA THR A 115 -4.96 3.18 16.63
C THR A 115 -3.49 3.33 16.24
N ASP A 116 -2.96 2.44 15.40
CA ASP A 116 -1.64 2.60 14.81
C ASP A 116 -1.71 3.64 13.68
N PRO A 117 -0.99 4.76 13.78
CA PRO A 117 -0.99 5.80 12.75
C PRO A 117 -0.63 5.31 11.34
N ASN A 118 0.22 4.29 11.21
CA ASN A 118 0.63 3.75 9.91
C ASN A 118 -0.44 2.88 9.27
N LEU A 119 -1.25 2.19 10.07
CA LEU A 119 -2.35 1.37 9.57
C LEU A 119 -3.59 2.22 9.33
N LEU A 120 -3.84 3.21 10.18
CA LEU A 120 -4.92 4.17 10.00
C LEU A 120 -4.71 5.03 8.73
N ALA A 121 -3.45 5.32 8.39
CA ALA A 121 -3.07 6.03 7.18
C ALA A 121 -3.57 5.43 5.87
N ILE A 122 -3.71 4.11 5.86
CA ILE A 122 -4.11 3.32 4.70
C ILE A 122 -5.53 2.78 4.86
N ASP A 123 -6.23 3.15 5.94
CA ASP A 123 -7.63 2.79 6.14
C ASP A 123 -8.47 3.63 5.16
N PRO A 124 -9.26 3.01 4.26
CA PRO A 124 -10.07 3.73 3.28
C PRO A 124 -11.11 4.65 3.94
N ARG A 125 -11.42 4.47 5.23
CA ARG A 125 -12.38 5.30 5.96
C ARG A 125 -11.77 6.52 6.63
N ILE A 126 -10.46 6.76 6.44
CA ILE A 126 -9.69 7.81 7.13
C ILE A 126 -10.31 9.20 7.01
N ASP A 127 -10.86 9.54 5.84
CA ASP A 127 -11.47 10.85 5.58
C ASP A 127 -12.96 10.94 5.97
N GLY A 128 -13.52 9.84 6.46
CA GLY A 128 -14.94 9.67 6.77
C GLY A 128 -15.15 9.09 8.17
N LEU A 129 -15.53 7.80 8.23
CA LEU A 129 -15.94 7.17 9.49
C LEU A 129 -14.81 7.05 10.53
N CYS A 130 -13.55 7.04 10.11
CA CYS A 130 -12.38 7.01 10.99
C CYS A 130 -11.72 8.39 11.18
N LYS A 131 -12.42 9.46 10.82
CA LYS A 131 -11.92 10.84 10.89
C LYS A 131 -11.80 11.39 12.31
N ASP A 132 -12.54 10.83 13.26
CA ASP A 132 -12.66 11.36 14.61
C ASP A 132 -12.34 10.30 15.67
N GLU A 133 -11.15 10.40 16.26
CA GLU A 133 -10.82 10.03 17.67
C GLU A 133 -9.34 10.28 17.99
N HIS A 134 -8.53 10.53 16.97
CA HIS A 134 -7.20 11.09 17.15
C HIS A 134 -7.25 12.52 16.61
N GLU A 135 -7.21 13.50 17.51
CA GLU A 135 -6.56 14.77 17.22
C GLU A 135 -5.13 14.43 16.77
N TYR A 136 -4.95 14.00 15.53
CA TYR A 136 -3.69 14.16 14.85
C TYR A 136 -3.53 15.67 14.78
N GLN A 137 -2.81 16.21 15.76
CA GLN A 137 -2.26 17.54 15.71
C GLN A 137 -1.43 17.57 14.43
N MET A 138 -2.06 17.94 13.31
CA MET A 138 -1.46 18.05 12.00
C MET A 138 -0.32 19.03 12.17
N LYS A 139 0.89 18.50 12.33
CA LYS A 139 2.06 19.33 12.55
C LYS A 139 2.41 19.92 11.20
N LEU A 140 1.90 21.12 10.95
CA LEU A 140 2.17 21.89 9.76
C LEU A 140 3.66 22.21 9.73
N TYR A 141 4.37 21.69 8.74
CA TYR A 141 5.77 22.01 8.53
C TYR A 141 5.88 23.12 7.50
N ASN A 142 6.16 24.33 7.96
CA ASN A 142 6.46 25.46 7.09
C ASN A 142 7.97 25.52 6.89
N TYR A 143 8.41 25.33 5.65
CA TYR A 143 9.81 25.49 5.26
C TYR A 143 9.98 26.65 4.28
N PHE A 144 11.12 27.33 4.35
CA PHE A 144 11.49 28.48 3.53
C PHE A 144 12.74 28.15 2.73
N ILE A 145 12.68 28.32 1.42
CA ILE A 145 13.72 27.99 0.46
C ILE A 145 14.09 29.25 -0.32
N ASN A 146 15.38 29.59 -0.31
CA ASN A 146 15.90 30.76 -1.01
C ASN A 146 17.35 30.48 -1.46
N LYS A 147 17.58 30.52 -2.78
CA LYS A 147 18.87 30.15 -3.39
C LYS A 147 20.01 31.09 -3.01
N SER A 148 19.73 32.39 -2.93
CA SER A 148 20.72 33.45 -2.76
C SER A 148 21.11 33.65 -1.30
N SER A 149 20.15 33.52 -0.38
CA SER A 149 20.37 33.72 1.06
C SER A 149 20.43 32.41 1.85
N GLY A 150 19.99 31.30 1.27
CA GLY A 150 19.87 30.03 1.96
C GLY A 150 21.16 29.23 2.06
N ASN A 151 21.15 28.31 3.02
CA ASN A 151 22.20 27.32 3.21
C ASN A 151 21.59 25.97 3.58
N ASP A 152 21.97 24.92 2.87
CA ASP A 152 21.46 23.56 3.05
C ASP A 152 22.07 22.93 4.31
N ASN A 153 21.34 23.04 5.42
CA ASN A 153 21.67 22.49 6.71
C ASN A 153 20.36 22.07 7.42
N ILE A 154 20.41 21.00 8.22
CA ILE A 154 19.27 20.50 8.99
C ILE A 154 18.69 21.52 10.00
N LEU A 155 19.49 22.51 10.38
CA LEU A 155 19.07 23.62 11.27
C LEU A 155 18.37 24.78 10.52
N ASN A 156 18.34 24.74 9.19
CA ASN A 156 17.75 25.77 8.34
C ASN A 156 16.44 25.31 7.71
N GLY A 157 15.71 26.25 7.13
CA GLY A 157 14.45 26.04 6.44
C GLY A 157 13.23 26.32 7.31
N GLN A 158 13.31 26.23 8.64
CA GLN A 158 12.15 26.45 9.52
C GLN A 158 11.78 27.95 9.72
N SER A 159 12.53 28.89 9.13
CA SER A 159 12.22 30.33 9.18
C SER A 159 12.76 31.07 7.95
N GLU A 160 12.12 32.18 7.58
CA GLU A 160 12.57 33.06 6.48
C GLU A 160 13.98 33.63 6.69
N SER A 161 14.38 33.85 7.94
CA SER A 161 15.70 34.39 8.28
C SER A 161 16.86 33.39 8.08
N LYS A 162 16.53 32.10 7.98
CA LYS A 162 17.48 31.00 7.80
C LYS A 162 16.90 29.98 6.81
N PRO A 163 16.72 30.34 5.54
CA PRO A 163 16.13 29.44 4.57
C PRO A 163 17.12 28.35 4.17
N THR A 164 16.61 27.21 3.70
CA THR A 164 17.42 26.25 2.93
C THR A 164 17.72 26.82 1.56
N ARG A 165 18.78 26.32 0.91
CA ARG A 165 19.20 26.80 -0.41
C ARG A 165 18.43 26.11 -1.52
N THR A 166 18.19 24.81 -1.41
CA THR A 166 17.62 24.00 -2.49
C THR A 166 16.31 23.31 -2.08
N ILE A 167 15.45 23.09 -3.07
CA ILE A 167 14.18 22.40 -2.86
C ILE A 167 14.43 20.91 -2.59
N GLU A 168 15.36 20.30 -3.33
CA GLU A 168 15.73 18.89 -3.19
C GLU A 168 16.20 18.56 -1.77
N TYR A 169 17.10 19.37 -1.20
CA TYR A 169 17.60 19.15 0.17
C TYR A 169 16.47 19.25 1.21
N THR A 170 15.58 20.23 1.05
CA THR A 170 14.44 20.44 1.95
C THR A 170 13.50 19.25 1.93
N ILE A 171 13.21 18.72 0.74
CA ILE A 171 12.37 17.53 0.59
C ILE A 171 13.08 16.30 1.17
N LYS A 172 14.40 16.14 1.00
CA LYS A 172 15.17 15.05 1.64
C LYS A 172 15.11 15.12 3.16
N ILE A 173 15.15 16.30 3.77
CA ILE A 173 14.96 16.46 5.22
C ILE A 173 13.56 16.01 5.63
N LEU A 174 12.53 16.44 4.88
CA LEU A 174 11.15 16.08 5.16
C LEU A 174 10.96 14.55 5.05
N ILE A 175 11.43 13.92 3.96
CA ILE A 175 11.28 12.47 3.75
C ILE A 175 12.15 11.66 4.73
N GLY A 176 13.36 12.14 5.05
CA GLY A 176 14.31 11.43 5.90
C GLY A 176 13.99 11.46 7.39
N ASN A 177 13.25 12.48 7.86
CA ASN A 177 12.97 12.70 9.29
C ASN A 177 11.49 12.53 9.69
N ILE A 178 10.58 12.29 8.73
CA ILE A 178 9.14 12.21 9.00
C ILE A 178 8.65 10.77 8.81
N ASN A 179 8.32 10.11 9.93
CA ASN A 179 7.77 8.75 9.98
C ASN A 179 6.24 8.71 10.21
N GLN A 180 5.51 9.79 9.90
CA GLN A 180 4.05 9.91 10.12
C GLN A 180 3.39 10.73 9.01
N LEU A 181 2.13 10.44 8.67
CA LEU A 181 1.32 11.17 7.68
C LEU A 181 1.25 12.66 7.99
N ARG A 182 1.83 13.51 7.14
CA ARG A 182 1.82 14.97 7.34
C ARG A 182 1.77 15.74 6.04
N GLN A 183 1.24 16.96 6.14
CA GLN A 183 1.26 18.00 5.13
C GLN A 183 2.47 18.93 5.37
N ALA A 184 3.26 19.19 4.33
CA ALA A 184 4.35 20.16 4.38
C ALA A 184 4.08 21.30 3.41
N THR A 185 4.35 22.54 3.83
CA THR A 185 4.27 23.73 3.00
C THR A 185 5.68 24.26 2.75
N LEU A 186 6.05 24.36 1.48
CA LEU A 186 7.34 24.87 1.04
C LEU A 186 7.14 26.27 0.44
N ASN A 187 7.62 27.28 1.16
CA ASN A 187 7.69 28.66 0.72
C ASN A 187 8.96 28.85 -0.11
N ILE A 188 8.81 29.03 -1.42
CA ILE A 188 9.91 29.03 -2.37
C ILE A 188 10.13 30.44 -2.94
N ALA A 189 11.38 30.90 -2.92
CA ALA A 189 11.80 32.13 -3.57
C ALA A 189 11.86 31.98 -5.10
N ALA A 190 11.61 33.07 -5.83
CA ALA A 190 11.50 33.12 -7.28
C ALA A 190 12.65 32.45 -8.06
N GLU A 191 13.86 32.50 -7.51
CA GLU A 191 15.10 32.00 -8.09
C GLU A 191 15.31 30.48 -8.00
N ASN A 192 14.50 29.79 -7.19
CA ASN A 192 14.55 28.34 -7.03
C ASN A 192 13.62 27.60 -7.99
N TYR A 193 12.77 28.30 -8.75
CA TYR A 193 11.78 27.68 -9.65
C TYR A 193 12.36 26.98 -10.88
N SER A 194 13.65 27.17 -11.19
CA SER A 194 14.31 26.49 -12.31
C SER A 194 14.96 25.17 -11.91
N GLU A 195 14.78 24.69 -10.67
CA GLU A 195 15.34 23.42 -10.21
C GLU A 195 14.52 22.25 -10.79
N ASN A 196 15.19 21.33 -11.49
CA ASN A 196 14.59 20.05 -11.88
C ASN A 196 14.69 19.09 -10.69
N ILE A 197 13.56 18.51 -10.29
CA ILE A 197 13.49 17.71 -9.07
C ILE A 197 12.86 16.37 -9.43
N GLU A 198 13.63 15.30 -9.23
CA GLU A 198 13.16 13.92 -9.32
C GLU A 198 13.20 13.32 -7.92
N LEU A 199 12.09 12.74 -7.48
CA LEU A 199 11.96 12.14 -6.16
C LEU A 199 11.47 10.72 -6.30
N THR A 200 12.16 9.81 -5.62
CA THR A 200 11.73 8.42 -5.47
C THR A 200 11.72 8.09 -3.98
N SER A 201 10.55 8.13 -3.34
CA SER A 201 10.43 7.69 -1.95
C SER A 201 10.10 6.19 -1.91
N LYS A 202 10.82 5.44 -1.06
CA LYS A 202 10.51 4.03 -0.76
C LYS A 202 9.70 3.85 0.54
N LYS A 203 9.35 4.94 1.23
CA LYS A 203 8.65 4.91 2.52
C LYS A 203 7.35 5.75 2.49
N PRO A 204 6.26 5.27 3.11
CA PRO A 204 5.02 6.02 3.27
C PRO A 204 5.22 7.05 4.38
N GLY A 205 5.48 8.31 4.03
CA GLY A 205 5.78 9.34 5.03
C GLY A 205 5.26 10.74 4.72
N ILE A 206 5.05 11.07 3.45
CA ILE A 206 4.48 12.37 3.06
C ILE A 206 3.36 12.11 2.07
N ASN A 207 2.14 12.48 2.46
CA ASN A 207 0.95 12.35 1.63
C ASN A 207 0.68 13.60 0.80
N MET A 208 1.18 14.77 1.22
CA MET A 208 0.92 16.03 0.51
C MET A 208 2.04 17.06 0.75
N ILE A 209 2.58 17.62 -0.33
CA ILE A 209 3.52 18.74 -0.31
C ILE A 209 2.90 19.90 -1.07
N ASN A 210 2.64 20.99 -0.36
CA ASN A 210 2.17 22.24 -0.94
C ASN A 210 3.36 23.14 -1.24
N PHE A 211 3.47 23.57 -2.49
CA PHE A 211 4.42 24.60 -2.87
C PHE A 211 3.69 25.95 -2.85
N ILE A 212 4.26 26.96 -2.18
CA ILE A 212 3.76 28.33 -2.18
C ILE A 212 4.89 29.23 -2.66
N GLY A 213 4.58 30.09 -3.63
CA GLY A 213 5.51 31.11 -4.07
C GLY A 213 5.47 32.36 -3.23
N VAL A 214 6.64 32.75 -2.73
CA VAL A 214 6.81 33.99 -2.00
C VAL A 214 7.09 35.11 -2.99
N SER A 215 6.28 36.17 -2.92
CA SER A 215 6.42 37.37 -3.75
C SER A 215 7.78 38.04 -3.50
N ASP A 216 8.46 38.44 -4.57
CA ASP A 216 9.62 39.33 -4.43
C ASP A 216 9.10 40.75 -4.11
N GLU A 217 9.35 41.22 -2.89
CA GLU A 217 8.94 42.56 -2.42
C GLU A 217 9.54 43.69 -3.25
N ARG A 218 10.67 43.47 -3.95
CA ARG A 218 11.31 44.50 -4.79
C ARG A 218 10.61 44.67 -6.13
N THR A 219 9.93 43.62 -6.62
CA THR A 219 9.32 43.60 -7.95
C THR A 219 7.80 43.45 -7.92
N ASN A 220 7.21 43.22 -6.73
CA ASN A 220 5.77 43.06 -6.51
C ASN A 220 5.14 41.95 -7.37
N LYS A 221 5.95 40.94 -7.73
CA LYS A 221 5.55 39.82 -8.58
C LYS A 221 5.39 38.55 -7.75
N SER A 222 4.16 38.03 -7.72
CA SER A 222 3.87 36.66 -7.29
C SER A 222 4.08 35.71 -8.46
N PHE A 223 4.85 34.65 -8.27
CA PHE A 223 5.11 33.64 -9.32
C PHE A 223 4.23 32.41 -9.09
N PRO A 224 3.54 31.89 -10.13
CA PRO A 224 2.79 30.64 -10.00
C PRO A 224 3.77 29.48 -9.78
N VAL A 225 3.39 28.55 -8.90
CA VAL A 225 4.12 27.31 -8.58
C VAL A 225 4.45 26.48 -9.84
N LEU A 226 3.70 26.67 -10.92
CA LEU A 226 3.98 26.12 -12.23
C LEU A 226 4.24 27.28 -13.21
N SER A 227 5.47 27.78 -13.33
CA SER A 227 5.85 28.52 -14.54
C SER A 227 6.20 27.56 -15.67
N ASN A 228 5.32 26.60 -15.97
CA ASN A 228 5.32 25.87 -17.23
C ASN A 228 4.52 26.60 -18.32
N SER A 229 3.96 27.77 -18.03
CA SER A 229 3.19 28.56 -19.00
C SER A 229 4.02 29.52 -19.85
N ALA A 230 5.30 29.77 -19.51
CA ALA A 230 6.18 30.68 -20.27
C ALA A 230 7.31 29.97 -21.04
N TYR A 231 7.81 28.82 -20.58
CA TYR A 231 8.88 28.05 -21.24
C TYR A 231 8.71 26.54 -21.00
N PRO A 232 7.94 25.82 -21.86
CA PRO A 232 7.56 24.42 -21.66
C PRO A 232 8.71 23.40 -21.65
N GLY A 233 9.95 23.85 -21.91
CA GLY A 233 11.13 22.98 -22.03
C GLY A 233 12.15 23.10 -20.90
N GLN A 234 11.85 23.81 -19.80
CA GLN A 234 12.87 24.15 -18.79
C GLN A 234 12.55 23.88 -17.31
N SER A 235 11.44 23.22 -16.96
CA SER A 235 11.29 22.64 -15.61
C SER A 235 10.40 21.39 -15.61
N ALA A 236 11.02 20.27 -15.26
CA ALA A 236 10.38 18.97 -15.06
C ALA A 236 10.26 18.69 -13.57
N LEU A 237 9.12 19.07 -12.97
CA LEU A 237 8.72 18.49 -11.70
C LEU A 237 8.04 17.15 -12.02
N ASN A 238 8.82 16.06 -12.05
CA ASN A 238 8.31 14.71 -12.26
C ASN A 238 8.32 13.97 -10.92
N ILE A 239 7.20 14.02 -10.21
CA ILE A 239 7.03 13.31 -8.93
C ILE A 239 6.48 11.92 -9.25
N VAL A 240 7.32 10.89 -9.18
CA VAL A 240 6.93 9.50 -9.42
C VAL A 240 6.82 8.77 -8.07
N GLY A 241 5.60 8.42 -7.66
CA GLY A 241 5.37 7.52 -6.53
C GLY A 241 4.85 8.13 -5.22
N VAL A 242 4.10 9.24 -5.27
CA VAL A 242 3.35 9.76 -4.11
C VAL A 242 1.86 9.48 -4.33
N VAL A 243 1.16 9.05 -3.29
CA VAL A 243 -0.23 8.54 -3.38
C VAL A 243 -1.24 9.64 -3.73
N ASP A 244 -0.93 10.91 -3.44
CA ASP A 244 -1.67 12.05 -3.95
C ASP A 244 -0.81 13.33 -3.94
N VAL A 245 -1.04 14.23 -4.90
CA VAL A 245 -0.42 15.57 -4.92
C VAL A 245 -1.50 16.58 -5.24
N MET A 246 -2.07 17.24 -4.22
CA MET A 246 -2.94 18.39 -4.43
C MET A 246 -2.13 19.69 -4.44
N ILE A 247 -2.20 20.43 -5.55
CA ILE A 247 -1.60 21.75 -5.70
C ILE A 247 -2.67 22.80 -5.42
N ALA A 248 -2.68 23.38 -4.21
CA ALA A 248 -3.63 24.45 -3.87
C ALA A 248 -3.16 25.81 -4.41
N HIS A 249 -3.99 26.48 -5.21
CA HIS A 249 -3.83 27.89 -5.56
C HIS A 249 -4.41 28.77 -4.46
N GLN A 250 -3.57 29.50 -3.72
CA GLN A 250 -4.05 30.66 -2.98
C GLN A 250 -3.76 31.93 -3.78
N HIS A 251 -4.80 32.39 -4.48
CA HIS A 251 -4.86 33.74 -5.02
C HIS A 251 -5.15 34.66 -3.83
N ASN A 252 -4.20 35.49 -3.41
CA ASN A 252 -4.45 36.53 -2.41
C ASN A 252 -5.14 37.71 -3.12
N PRO A 253 -6.42 38.05 -2.84
CA PRO A 253 -7.02 39.24 -3.41
C PRO A 253 -6.45 40.45 -2.67
N SER A 254 -5.54 41.16 -3.34
CA SER A 254 -5.05 42.45 -2.87
C SER A 254 -6.20 43.45 -2.77
N LEU A 255 -6.41 43.92 -1.54
CA LEU A 255 -6.82 45.26 -1.13
C LEU A 255 -7.24 46.21 -2.27
N ARG A 256 -8.54 46.43 -2.40
CA ARG A 256 -9.09 47.70 -2.90
C ARG A 256 -10.12 48.23 -1.91
N GLY A 257 -9.63 49.08 -1.00
CA GLY A 257 -10.43 50.07 -0.30
C GLY A 257 -9.75 51.42 -0.50
N SER A 258 -10.19 52.16 -1.52
CA SER A 258 -9.76 53.52 -1.79
C SER A 258 -10.34 54.47 -0.74
N CYS A 259 -9.49 55.29 -0.14
CA CYS A 259 -9.57 56.75 -0.09
C CYS A 259 -8.15 57.28 0.14
#